data_AF-A0A7C1QNF8-F1
#
_entry.id   AF-A0A7C1QNF8-F1
#
_cell.length_a   1.000
_cell.length_b   1.000
_cell.length_c   1.000
_cell.angle_alpha   90.00
_cell.angle_beta   90.00
_cell.angle_gamma   90.00
#
_symmetry.space_group_name_H-M   'P 1'
#
loop_
_entity.id
_entity.type
_entity.pdbx_description
1 polymer ?
#
loop_
_entity_poly.entity_id
_entity_poly.type
_entity_poly.pdbx_seq_one_letter_code
_entity_poly.pdbx_strand_id
1 'polypeptide(L)'
;MIRISESYLNIINSLLDDYIERRELGDEIYTPLNTLLGEIQDFFSEVYLEFNNSFLKKSKNEDITNFLFYHSARNLKLTTIKVIDSFKLAKVKALNPKVAKQLKSFIEPLIKFLMFLKLMKQESFPKIDMLSEELEKFRSIAKEKHFLCNLDEELKYDEITHKKFRNLMDSIREINLAEFH
;
A
#
# COMPACT_ATOMS: atom_id res chain seq x y z
N MET A 1 5.01 -12.87 12.60
CA MET A 1 3.80 -13.44 11.99
C MET A 1 3.82 -13.18 10.47
N ILE A 2 4.75 -13.81 9.74
CA ILE A 2 5.10 -13.47 8.34
C ILE A 2 4.48 -14.47 7.32
N ARG A 3 3.92 -15.61 7.78
CA ARG A 3 3.56 -16.74 6.90
C ARG A 3 2.24 -16.59 6.12
N ILE A 4 1.36 -15.67 6.47
CA ILE A 4 -0.01 -15.66 5.93
C ILE A 4 -0.03 -15.04 4.52
N SER A 5 0.66 -13.91 4.30
CA SER A 5 0.60 -13.14 3.06
C SER A 5 1.20 -13.89 1.86
N GLU A 6 2.29 -14.65 2.04
CA GLU A 6 2.90 -15.47 0.97
C GLU A 6 2.01 -16.63 0.53
N SER A 7 1.24 -17.22 1.45
CA SER A 7 0.35 -18.35 1.15
C SER A 7 -0.74 -17.98 0.14
N TYR A 8 -1.16 -16.71 0.15
CA TYR A 8 -2.21 -16.21 -0.72
C TYR A 8 -1.74 -15.83 -2.12
N LEU A 9 -0.45 -15.58 -2.34
CA LEU A 9 0.08 -15.23 -3.67
C LEU A 9 -0.28 -16.32 -4.69
N ASN A 10 -0.05 -17.58 -4.33
CA ASN A 10 -0.33 -18.72 -5.21
C ASN A 10 -1.83 -18.90 -5.47
N ILE A 11 -2.65 -18.70 -4.44
CA ILE A 11 -4.13 -18.79 -4.56
C ILE A 11 -4.65 -17.70 -5.50
N ILE A 12 -4.25 -16.44 -5.27
CA ILE A 12 -4.67 -15.30 -6.10
C ILE A 12 -4.20 -15.48 -7.55
N ASN A 13 -2.96 -15.92 -7.76
CA ASN A 13 -2.43 -16.15 -9.11
C ASN A 13 -3.14 -17.30 -9.84
N SER A 14 -3.42 -18.41 -9.16
CA SER A 14 -4.18 -19.52 -9.74
C SER A 14 -5.57 -19.08 -10.20
N LEU A 15 -6.28 -18.32 -9.37
CA LEU A 15 -7.61 -17.82 -9.70
C LEU A 15 -7.57 -16.78 -10.83
N LEU A 16 -6.50 -15.99 -10.93
CA LEU A 16 -6.28 -15.10 -12.08
C LEU A 16 -5.99 -15.87 -13.37
N ASP A 17 -5.31 -17.02 -13.29
CA ASP A 17 -5.06 -17.87 -14.45
C ASP A 17 -6.36 -18.45 -15.00
N ASP A 18 -7.23 -18.96 -14.13
CA ASP A 18 -8.57 -19.41 -14.52
C ASP A 18 -9.36 -18.28 -15.18
N TYR A 19 -9.26 -17.04 -14.68
CA TYR A 19 -9.91 -15.90 -15.32
C TYR A 19 -9.31 -15.55 -16.69
N ILE A 20 -7.98 -15.58 -16.82
CA ILE A 20 -7.28 -15.25 -18.07
C ILE A 20 -7.59 -16.28 -19.16
N GLU A 21 -7.64 -17.56 -18.80
CA GLU A 21 -7.86 -18.66 -19.74
C GLU A 21 -9.35 -18.89 -20.04
N ARG A 22 -10.20 -18.87 -19.01
CA ARG A 22 -11.58 -19.35 -19.09
C ARG A 22 -12.62 -18.26 -18.86
N ARG A 23 -12.21 -17.06 -18.46
CA ARG A 23 -13.10 -15.95 -18.06
C ARG A 23 -14.02 -16.32 -16.90
N GLU A 24 -13.53 -17.20 -16.04
CA GLU A 24 -14.22 -17.66 -14.83
C GLU A 24 -13.43 -17.19 -13.62
N LEU A 25 -14.12 -16.58 -12.66
CA LEU A 25 -13.57 -16.21 -11.37
C LEU A 25 -14.63 -16.51 -10.32
N GLY A 26 -14.36 -17.48 -9.45
CA GLY A 26 -15.29 -17.85 -8.38
C GLY A 26 -15.26 -16.88 -7.20
N ASP A 27 -16.10 -17.12 -6.19
CA ASP A 27 -16.18 -16.26 -4.99
C ASP A 27 -15.05 -16.53 -4.00
N GLU A 28 -14.35 -17.65 -4.15
CA GLU A 28 -13.16 -18.02 -3.41
C GLU A 28 -12.03 -16.99 -3.51
N ILE A 29 -12.06 -16.07 -4.49
CA ILE A 29 -11.12 -14.95 -4.59
C ILE A 29 -11.32 -13.90 -3.49
N TYR A 30 -12.53 -13.75 -2.95
CA TYR A 30 -12.80 -12.69 -1.98
C TYR A 30 -12.18 -12.98 -0.61
N THR A 31 -12.07 -14.24 -0.22
CA THR A 31 -11.41 -14.62 1.05
C THR A 31 -9.95 -14.16 1.10
N PRO A 32 -9.05 -14.55 0.19
CA PRO A 32 -7.65 -14.11 0.22
C PRO A 32 -7.51 -12.60 0.02
N LEU A 33 -8.37 -11.96 -0.79
CA LEU A 33 -8.34 -10.51 -0.98
C LEU A 33 -8.77 -9.73 0.27
N ASN A 34 -9.82 -10.17 0.96
CA ASN A 34 -10.28 -9.52 2.19
C ASN A 34 -9.28 -9.72 3.32
N THR A 35 -8.64 -10.89 3.42
CA THR A 35 -7.56 -11.10 4.38
C THR A 35 -6.37 -10.18 4.10
N LEU A 36 -5.92 -10.09 2.85
CA LEU A 36 -4.84 -9.18 2.45
C LEU A 36 -5.19 -7.71 2.75
N LEU A 37 -6.43 -7.29 2.45
CA LEU A 37 -6.91 -5.94 2.76
C LEU A 37 -6.92 -5.70 4.26
N GLY A 38 -7.42 -6.65 5.05
CA GLY A 38 -7.43 -6.59 6.52
C GLY A 38 -6.02 -6.41 7.08
N GLU A 39 -5.06 -7.23 6.63
CA GLU A 39 -3.65 -7.11 7.06
C GLU A 39 -3.06 -5.72 6.75
N ILE A 40 -3.38 -5.15 5.58
CA ILE A 40 -2.88 -3.84 5.17
C ILE A 40 -3.58 -2.72 5.97
N GLN A 41 -4.87 -2.87 6.28
CA GLN A 41 -5.62 -1.93 7.10
C GLN A 41 -5.12 -1.93 8.55
N ASP A 42 -4.85 -3.10 9.13
CA ASP A 42 -4.29 -3.23 10.47
C ASP A 42 -2.91 -2.55 10.54
N PHE A 43 -2.04 -2.86 9.57
CA PHE A 43 -0.72 -2.24 9.48
C PHE A 43 -0.80 -0.71 9.30
N PHE A 44 -1.68 -0.23 8.43
CA PHE A 44 -1.88 1.20 8.23
C PHE A 44 -2.36 1.89 9.51
N SER A 45 -3.28 1.27 10.24
CA SER A 45 -3.81 1.80 11.50
C SER A 45 -2.73 1.87 12.58
N GLU A 46 -1.90 0.84 12.68
CA GLU A 46 -0.75 0.80 13.60
C GLU A 46 0.26 1.92 13.29
N VAL A 47 0.64 2.07 12.01
CA VAL A 47 1.53 3.13 11.56
C VAL A 47 0.93 4.51 11.80
N TYR A 48 -0.37 4.70 11.55
CA TYR A 48 -1.05 5.96 11.79
C TYR A 48 -1.05 6.33 13.28
N LEU A 49 -1.31 5.38 14.19
CA LEU A 49 -1.28 5.62 15.62
C LEU A 49 0.12 6.03 16.11
N GLU A 50 1.16 5.35 15.66
CA GLU A 50 2.55 5.70 16.00
C GLU A 50 2.94 7.07 15.43
N PHE A 51 2.55 7.33 14.19
CA PHE A 51 2.73 8.62 13.55
C PHE A 51 2.07 9.74 14.35
N ASN A 52 0.80 9.57 14.74
CA ASN A 52 0.06 10.55 15.53
C ASN A 52 0.67 10.77 16.93
N ASN A 53 1.15 9.70 17.58
CA ASN A 53 1.70 9.76 18.94
C ASN A 53 3.15 10.29 19.00
N SER A 54 3.95 10.04 17.97
CA SER A 54 5.36 10.46 17.89
C SER A 54 5.52 11.93 17.50
N PHE A 55 4.55 12.47 16.75
CA PHE A 55 4.54 13.82 16.16
C PHE A 55 4.67 14.99 17.16
N LEU A 56 4.57 14.71 18.47
CA LEU A 56 4.63 15.73 19.52
C LEU A 56 5.92 15.70 20.37
N LYS A 57 6.85 14.74 20.18
CA LYS A 57 7.88 14.47 21.20
C LYS A 57 9.28 14.08 20.72
N LYS A 58 9.52 13.88 19.42
CA LYS A 58 10.72 13.18 18.92
C LYS A 58 11.65 13.99 18.02
N SER A 59 12.83 13.42 17.72
CA SER A 59 13.89 14.04 16.93
C SER A 59 13.51 14.15 15.43
N LYS A 60 14.09 15.12 14.71
CA LYS A 60 13.84 15.38 13.28
C LYS A 60 13.88 14.14 12.37
N ASN A 61 14.78 13.19 12.65
CA ASN A 61 14.93 11.97 11.83
C ASN A 61 13.81 10.95 12.09
N GLU A 62 13.34 10.83 13.34
CA GLU A 62 12.19 9.97 13.65
C GLU A 62 10.91 10.48 13.00
N ASP A 63 10.69 11.80 12.98
CA ASP A 63 9.52 12.41 12.33
C ASP A 63 9.46 12.13 10.82
N ILE A 64 10.59 12.31 10.13
CA ILE A 64 10.70 12.02 8.68
C ILE A 64 10.43 10.54 8.42
N THR A 65 10.94 9.66 9.29
CA THR A 65 10.76 8.23 9.10
C THR A 65 9.31 7.80 9.32
N ASN A 66 8.67 8.28 10.38
CA ASN A 66 7.27 7.91 10.68
C ASN A 66 6.33 8.37 9.57
N PHE A 67 6.60 9.53 8.97
CA PHE A 67 5.89 10.00 7.79
C PHE A 67 6.11 9.13 6.55
N LEU A 68 7.36 8.73 6.27
CA LEU A 68 7.67 7.83 5.17
C LEU A 68 6.93 6.50 5.33
N PHE A 69 6.90 5.94 6.54
CA PHE A 69 6.10 4.77 6.84
C PHE A 69 4.61 5.00 6.63
N TYR A 70 4.06 6.09 7.16
CA TYR A 70 2.64 6.42 7.00
C TYR A 70 2.23 6.51 5.53
N HIS A 71 3.00 7.23 4.73
CA HIS A 71 2.71 7.33 3.31
C HIS A 71 2.93 6.03 2.54
N SER A 72 3.96 5.26 2.89
CA SER A 72 4.17 3.93 2.31
C SER A 72 2.96 3.03 2.56
N ALA A 73 2.48 2.98 3.80
CA ALA A 73 1.32 2.20 4.20
C ALA A 73 0.03 2.72 3.54
N ARG A 74 -0.14 4.04 3.43
CA ARG A 74 -1.26 4.67 2.73
C ARG A 74 -1.31 4.28 1.26
N ASN A 75 -0.19 4.42 0.55
CA ASN A 75 -0.09 4.10 -0.88
C ASN A 75 -0.33 2.62 -1.12
N LEU A 76 0.20 1.75 -0.25
CA LEU A 76 -0.08 0.33 -0.27
C LEU A 76 -1.58 0.06 -0.11
N LYS A 77 -2.25 0.67 0.88
CA LYS A 77 -3.70 0.53 1.11
C LYS A 77 -4.52 0.95 -0.11
N LEU A 78 -4.28 2.15 -0.64
CA LEU A 78 -5.03 2.67 -1.79
C LEU A 78 -4.82 1.80 -3.04
N THR A 79 -3.59 1.36 -3.27
CA THR A 79 -3.26 0.47 -4.39
C THR A 79 -3.96 -0.88 -4.25
N THR A 80 -4.03 -1.45 -3.04
CA THR A 80 -4.77 -2.69 -2.76
C THR A 80 -6.26 -2.55 -3.03
N ILE A 81 -6.88 -1.41 -2.71
CA ILE A 81 -8.29 -1.15 -3.03
C ILE A 81 -8.51 -1.19 -4.55
N LYS A 82 -7.65 -0.55 -5.34
CA LYS A 82 -7.72 -0.58 -6.81
C LYS A 82 -7.50 -1.98 -7.40
N VAL A 83 -6.62 -2.77 -6.79
CA VAL A 83 -6.42 -4.19 -7.09
C VAL A 83 -7.73 -4.96 -6.85
N ILE A 84 -8.37 -4.77 -5.69
CA ILE A 84 -9.66 -5.41 -5.38
C ILE A 84 -10.76 -4.98 -6.35
N ASP A 85 -10.84 -3.71 -6.72
CA ASP A 85 -11.83 -3.25 -7.70
C ASP A 85 -11.61 -3.90 -9.08
N SER A 86 -10.36 -4.17 -9.44
CA SER A 86 -10.05 -4.95 -10.65
C SER A 86 -10.58 -6.39 -10.56
N PHE A 87 -10.52 -7.02 -9.38
CA PHE A 87 -11.12 -8.34 -9.16
C PHE A 87 -12.65 -8.32 -9.19
N LYS A 88 -13.30 -7.26 -8.67
CA LYS A 88 -14.75 -7.07 -8.81
C LYS A 88 -15.15 -6.99 -10.28
N LEU A 89 -14.38 -6.26 -11.09
CA LEU A 89 -14.58 -6.21 -12.54
C LEU A 89 -14.36 -7.56 -13.22
N ALA A 90 -13.37 -8.35 -12.76
CA ALA A 90 -13.13 -9.69 -13.28
C ALA A 90 -14.30 -10.63 -12.97
N LYS A 91 -14.87 -10.54 -11.76
CA LYS A 91 -16.03 -11.35 -11.36
C LYS A 91 -17.23 -11.16 -12.29
N VAL A 92 -17.50 -9.91 -12.68
CA VAL A 92 -18.58 -9.58 -13.63
C VAL A 92 -18.15 -9.69 -15.10
N LYS A 93 -17.00 -10.33 -15.38
CA LYS A 93 -16.43 -10.54 -16.72
C LYS A 93 -16.14 -9.25 -17.51
N ALA A 94 -16.07 -8.11 -16.83
CA ALA A 94 -15.81 -6.80 -17.41
C ALA A 94 -14.31 -6.44 -17.45
N LEU A 95 -13.45 -7.16 -16.71
CA LEU A 95 -12.02 -6.86 -16.70
C LEU A 95 -11.36 -7.24 -18.04
N ASN A 96 -10.65 -6.28 -18.64
CA ASN A 96 -9.86 -6.50 -19.85
C ASN A 96 -8.76 -7.55 -19.60
N PRO A 97 -8.56 -8.56 -20.47
CA PRO A 97 -7.51 -9.58 -20.30
C PRO A 97 -6.10 -9.01 -20.17
N LYS A 98 -5.79 -7.89 -20.85
CA LYS A 98 -4.50 -7.20 -20.72
C LYS A 98 -4.31 -6.68 -19.29
N VAL A 99 -5.36 -6.12 -18.70
CA VAL A 99 -5.36 -5.65 -17.31
C VAL A 99 -5.27 -6.83 -16.34
N ALA A 100 -5.94 -7.96 -16.63
CA ALA A 100 -5.81 -9.18 -15.82
C ALA A 100 -4.37 -9.72 -15.80
N LYS A 101 -3.67 -9.71 -16.95
CA LYS A 101 -2.24 -10.08 -17.02
C LYS A 101 -1.35 -9.11 -16.25
N GLN A 102 -1.63 -7.80 -16.32
CA GLN A 102 -0.94 -6.79 -15.52
C GLN A 102 -1.17 -7.04 -14.02
N LEU A 103 -2.41 -7.30 -13.62
CA LEU A 103 -2.81 -7.62 -12.26
C LEU A 103 -2.03 -8.80 -11.72
N LYS A 104 -1.98 -9.92 -12.46
CA LYS A 104 -1.18 -11.10 -12.12
C LYS A 104 0.29 -10.75 -11.88
N SER A 105 0.89 -9.95 -12.77
CA SER A 105 2.30 -9.52 -12.61
C SER A 105 2.54 -8.56 -11.45
N PHE A 106 1.47 -7.99 -10.86
CA PHE A 106 1.55 -6.96 -9.84
C PHE A 106 1.27 -7.46 -8.41
N ILE A 107 0.56 -8.59 -8.24
CA ILE A 107 0.25 -9.14 -6.91
C ILE A 107 1.52 -9.44 -6.10
N GLU A 108 2.54 -10.01 -6.73
CA GLU A 108 3.81 -10.31 -6.04
C GLU A 108 4.53 -9.03 -5.57
N PRO A 109 4.77 -8.00 -6.41
CA PRO A 109 5.29 -6.71 -5.96
C PRO A 109 4.51 -6.11 -4.78
N LEU A 110 3.17 -6.18 -4.80
CA LEU A 110 2.31 -5.67 -3.74
C LEU A 110 2.57 -6.37 -2.40
N ILE A 111 2.60 -7.70 -2.40
CA ILE A 111 2.83 -8.51 -1.19
C ILE A 111 4.25 -8.32 -0.68
N LYS A 112 5.26 -8.29 -1.57
CA LYS A 112 6.66 -8.04 -1.19
C LYS A 112 6.82 -6.67 -0.53
N PHE A 113 6.14 -5.64 -1.03
CA PHE A 113 6.20 -4.32 -0.43
C PHE A 113 5.56 -4.29 0.97
N LEU A 114 4.42 -4.96 1.18
CA LEU A 114 3.84 -5.13 2.53
C LEU A 114 4.83 -5.81 3.49
N MET A 115 5.46 -6.90 3.06
CA MET A 115 6.43 -7.63 3.87
C MET A 115 7.65 -6.78 4.22
N PHE A 116 8.17 -6.04 3.25
CA PHE A 116 9.25 -5.08 3.46
C PHE A 116 8.89 -4.06 4.55
N LEU A 117 7.71 -3.42 4.45
CA LEU A 117 7.27 -2.45 5.46
C LEU A 117 7.10 -3.06 6.85
N LYS A 118 6.54 -4.27 6.94
CA LYS A 118 6.43 -5.02 8.21
C LYS A 118 7.79 -5.35 8.82
N LEU A 119 8.77 -5.74 8.01
CA LEU A 119 10.14 -6.03 8.45
C LEU A 119 10.85 -4.75 8.92
N MET A 120 10.82 -3.69 8.12
CA MET A 120 11.47 -2.43 8.46
C MET A 120 10.94 -1.80 9.74
N LYS A 121 9.65 -1.99 10.05
CA LYS A 121 9.05 -1.51 11.29
C LYS A 121 9.52 -2.29 12.53
N GLN A 122 9.91 -3.55 12.35
CA GLN A 122 10.47 -4.38 13.45
C GLN A 122 11.94 -4.05 13.73
N GLU A 123 12.67 -3.48 12.78
CA GLU A 123 14.04 -3.06 13.00
C GLU A 123 14.10 -1.81 13.89
N SER A 124 14.92 -1.85 14.94
CA SER A 124 15.04 -0.80 15.96
C SER A 124 15.51 0.56 15.42
N PHE A 125 15.99 0.63 14.17
CA PHE A 125 16.41 1.86 13.51
C PHE A 125 15.96 1.84 12.05
N PRO A 126 15.03 2.72 11.68
CA PRO A 126 14.56 2.73 10.30
C PRO A 126 15.55 3.49 9.42
N LYS A 127 16.05 2.82 8.39
CA LYS A 127 16.93 3.41 7.37
C LYS A 127 16.05 4.15 6.36
N ILE A 128 15.91 5.45 6.58
CA ILE A 128 15.15 6.39 5.74
C ILE A 128 15.41 6.16 4.25
N ASP A 129 16.68 6.02 3.86
CA ASP A 129 17.08 5.81 2.47
C ASP A 129 16.50 4.52 1.89
N MET A 130 16.54 3.41 2.65
CA MET A 130 15.98 2.13 2.22
C MET A 130 14.46 2.18 2.06
N LEU A 131 13.75 2.84 2.99
CA LEU A 131 12.30 3.03 2.90
C LEU A 131 11.93 3.87 1.67
N SER A 132 12.69 4.94 1.42
CA SER A 132 12.48 5.81 0.28
C SER A 132 12.70 5.06 -1.05
N GLU A 133 13.79 4.30 -1.16
CA GLU A 133 14.10 3.52 -2.36
C GLU A 133 13.04 2.46 -2.66
N GLU A 134 12.63 1.67 -1.67
CA GLU A 134 11.63 0.62 -1.88
C GLU A 134 10.24 1.19 -2.19
N LEU A 135 9.87 2.32 -1.58
CA LEU A 135 8.63 3.00 -1.93
C LEU A 135 8.65 3.52 -3.39
N GLU A 136 9.77 4.07 -3.85
CA GLU A 136 9.88 4.54 -5.23
C GLU A 136 9.85 3.38 -6.24
N LYS A 137 10.48 2.24 -5.90
CA LYS A 137 10.35 0.99 -6.68
C LYS A 137 8.90 0.53 -6.76
N PHE A 138 8.20 0.46 -5.62
CA PHE A 138 6.80 0.07 -5.58
C PHE A 138 5.93 1.01 -6.42
N ARG A 139 6.10 2.33 -6.29
CA ARG A 139 5.37 3.35 -7.06
C ARG A 139 5.63 3.22 -8.56
N SER A 140 6.90 3.06 -8.96
CA SER A 140 7.29 2.87 -10.36
C SER A 140 6.59 1.65 -10.97
N ILE A 141 6.61 0.51 -10.27
CA ILE A 141 5.92 -0.70 -10.71
C ILE A 141 4.40 -0.47 -10.77
N ALA A 142 3.80 0.11 -9.73
CA ALA A 142 2.36 0.38 -9.68
C ALA A 142 1.92 1.33 -10.81
N LYS A 143 2.74 2.31 -11.16
CA LYS A 143 2.51 3.26 -12.25
C LYS A 143 2.60 2.59 -13.61
N GLU A 144 3.65 1.80 -13.85
CA GLU A 144 3.84 1.02 -15.08
C GLU A 144 2.65 0.08 -15.34
N LYS A 145 2.12 -0.53 -14.28
CA LYS A 145 0.97 -1.44 -14.34
C LYS A 145 -0.39 -0.74 -14.23
N HIS A 146 -0.43 0.59 -14.18
CA HIS A 146 -1.63 1.41 -14.00
C HIS A 146 -2.46 1.07 -12.75
N PHE A 147 -1.85 0.53 -11.69
CA PHE A 147 -2.48 0.26 -10.40
C PHE A 147 -2.23 1.33 -9.35
N LEU A 148 -1.41 2.34 -9.65
CA LEU A 148 -1.30 3.49 -8.76
C LEU A 148 -2.65 4.22 -8.68
N CYS A 149 -3.08 4.54 -7.47
CA CYS A 149 -4.42 5.06 -7.20
C CYS A 149 -4.54 6.59 -7.30
N ASN A 150 -3.45 7.32 -7.03
CA ASN A 150 -3.41 8.78 -7.15
C ASN A 150 -1.99 9.23 -7.54
N LEU A 151 -1.84 9.81 -8.74
CA LEU A 151 -0.57 10.34 -9.23
C LEU A 151 -0.28 11.75 -8.69
N ASP A 152 -1.32 12.53 -8.37
CA ASP A 152 -1.21 13.94 -7.95
C ASP A 152 -0.83 14.06 -6.47
N GLU A 153 -1.11 13.03 -5.68
CA GLU A 153 -0.70 12.91 -4.27
C GLU A 153 0.61 12.14 -4.10
N GLU A 154 1.34 11.86 -5.19
CA GLU A 154 2.68 11.31 -5.12
C GLU A 154 3.63 12.32 -4.46
N LEU A 155 3.83 12.18 -3.16
CA LEU A 155 4.89 12.87 -2.45
C LEU A 155 6.24 12.39 -3.01
N LYS A 156 6.90 13.27 -3.77
CA LYS A 156 8.30 13.11 -4.20
C LYS A 156 9.21 13.41 -3.01
N TYR A 157 9.71 12.37 -2.36
CA TYR A 157 10.45 12.47 -1.10
C TYR A 157 11.76 13.23 -1.19
N ASP A 158 12.40 13.15 -2.34
CA ASP A 158 13.58 13.90 -2.76
C ASP A 158 13.34 15.43 -2.82
N GLU A 159 12.08 15.88 -2.90
CA GLU A 159 11.72 17.31 -2.98
C GLU A 159 11.09 17.87 -1.68
N ILE A 160 10.85 17.03 -0.67
CA ILE A 160 10.17 17.43 0.58
C ILE A 160 11.19 17.94 1.60
N THR A 161 11.28 19.25 1.70
CA THR A 161 11.97 19.89 2.82
C THR A 161 11.16 19.73 4.11
N HIS A 162 11.82 19.76 5.26
CA HIS A 162 11.17 19.74 6.59
C HIS A 162 10.08 20.83 6.75
N LYS A 163 10.21 21.96 6.04
CA LYS A 163 9.19 23.02 6.02
C LYS A 163 7.95 22.62 5.21
N LYS A 164 8.14 22.07 4.01
CA LYS A 164 7.02 21.52 3.21
C LYS A 164 6.30 20.41 3.96
N PHE A 165 7.08 19.55 4.61
CA PHE A 165 6.60 18.51 5.51
C PHE A 165 5.72 19.09 6.64
N ARG A 166 6.24 20.05 7.42
CA ARG A 166 5.48 20.69 8.52
C ARG A 166 4.17 21.31 8.02
N ASN A 167 4.19 22.02 6.90
CA ASN A 167 2.99 22.61 6.33
C ASN A 167 1.96 21.55 5.88
N LEU A 168 2.42 20.45 5.27
CA LEU A 168 1.53 19.34 4.89
C LEU A 168 0.88 18.71 6.12
N MET A 169 1.65 18.59 7.20
CA MET A 169 1.22 18.04 8.47
C MET A 169 0.21 18.91 9.20
N ASP A 170 0.43 20.22 9.23
CA ASP A 170 -0.50 21.16 9.84
C ASP A 170 -1.85 21.15 9.10
N SER A 171 -1.84 21.06 7.77
CA SER A 171 -3.06 20.90 6.95
C SER A 171 -3.83 19.61 7.26
N ILE A 172 -3.14 18.48 7.46
CA ILE A 172 -3.80 17.20 7.83
C ILE A 172 -4.41 17.29 9.24
N ARG A 173 -3.75 18.00 10.17
CA ARG A 173 -4.26 18.21 11.52
C ARG A 173 -5.53 19.06 11.53
N GLU A 174 -5.58 20.10 10.71
CA GLU A 174 -6.76 20.96 10.55
C GLU A 174 -7.95 20.18 9.98
N ILE A 175 -7.72 19.28 9.02
CA ILE A 175 -8.77 18.41 8.47
C ILE A 175 -9.29 17.44 9.54
N ASN A 176 -8.42 16.77 10.29
CA ASN A 176 -8.84 15.85 11.35
C ASN A 176 -9.57 16.56 12.50
N LEU A 177 -9.13 17.76 12.92
CA LEU A 177 -9.83 18.52 13.96
C LEU A 177 -11.23 18.97 13.52
N ALA A 178 -11.43 19.22 12.22
CA ALA A 178 -12.72 19.59 11.66
C ALA A 178 -13.70 18.39 11.56
N GLU A 179 -13.21 17.15 11.47
CA GLU A 179 -14.06 15.95 11.46
C GLU A 179 -14.50 15.49 12.87
N PHE A 180 -13.92 16.05 13.94
CA PHE A 180 -14.29 15.78 15.34
C PHE A 180 -15.10 16.91 16.01
N HIS A 181 -15.59 17.88 15.24
CA HIS A 181 -16.47 18.97 15.70
C HIS A 181 -17.84 18.95 15.02
#